data_AF-A0A451A5E4-F1
#
_entry.id   AF-A0A451A5E4-F1
#
_cell.length_a   1.000
_cell.length_b   1.000
_cell.length_c   1.000
_cell.angle_alpha   90.00
_cell.angle_beta   90.00
_cell.angle_gamma   90.00
#
_symmetry.space_group_name_H-M   'P 1'
#
loop_
_entity.id
_entity.type
_entity.pdbx_description
1 polymer ?
#
loop_
_entity_poly.entity_id
_entity_poly.type
_entity_poly.pdbx_seq_one_letter_code
_entity_poly.pdbx_strand_id
1 'polypeptide(L)'
;MKTAAVHARIEPETKQKAEDVLRNLGITPNEAIRILYRQICLRGDLPFPVEIPNERTSKTLAKSRRGEDMEEFDALDRMFESWER
;
A
#
# COMPACT_ATOMS: atom_id res chain seq x y z
N MET A 1 5.60 -12.16 30.82
CA MET A 1 5.53 -11.44 29.53
C MET A 1 5.41 -9.96 29.82
N LYS A 2 6.20 -9.11 29.14
CA LYS A 2 6.03 -7.66 29.23
C LYS A 2 5.00 -7.25 28.17
N THR A 3 3.92 -6.59 28.58
CA THR A 3 2.91 -6.03 27.69
C THR A 3 3.19 -4.54 27.49
N ALA A 4 3.03 -4.05 26.26
CA ALA A 4 3.05 -2.63 25.94
C ALA A 4 1.66 -2.19 25.47
N ALA A 5 1.23 -1.00 25.88
CA ALA A 5 -0.04 -0.41 25.45
C ALA A 5 0.18 0.54 24.28
N VAL A 6 -0.77 0.58 23.34
CA VAL A 6 -0.80 1.52 22.22
C VAL A 6 -2.00 2.45 22.41
N HIS A 7 -1.75 3.76 22.43
CA HIS A 7 -2.78 4.78 22.52
C HIS A 7 -2.62 5.78 21.37
N ALA A 8 -3.68 5.95 20.59
CA ALA A 8 -3.72 6.90 19.47
C ALA A 8 -5.05 7.67 19.50
N ARG A 9 -4.99 8.97 19.18
CA ARG A 9 -6.18 9.79 18.97
C ARG A 9 -6.61 9.69 17.52
N ILE A 10 -7.90 9.51 17.28
CA ILE A 10 -8.51 9.47 15.95
C ILE A 10 -9.82 10.26 15.99
N GLU A 11 -10.23 10.76 14.83
CA GLU A 11 -11.53 11.40 14.68
C GLU A 11 -12.68 10.40 15.01
N PRO A 12 -13.73 10.84 15.74
CA PRO A 12 -14.86 9.97 16.09
C PRO A 12 -15.56 9.32 14.89
N GLU A 13 -15.74 10.06 13.79
CA GLU A 13 -16.40 9.54 12.59
C GLU A 13 -15.56 8.44 11.92
N THR A 14 -14.26 8.70 11.76
CA THR A 14 -13.30 7.71 11.26
C THR A 14 -13.28 6.45 12.13
N LYS A 15 -13.31 6.60 13.46
CA LYS A 15 -13.40 5.49 14.41
C LYS A 15 -14.63 4.63 14.15
N GLN A 16 -15.81 5.25 14.10
CA GLN A 16 -17.08 4.55 13.95
C GLN A 16 -17.11 3.74 12.65
N LYS A 17 -16.73 4.37 11.53
CA LYS A 17 -16.67 3.71 10.21
C LYS A 17 -15.72 2.51 10.21
N ALA A 18 -14.53 2.65 10.80
CA ALA A 18 -13.58 1.56 10.89
C ALA A 18 -14.12 0.39 11.74
N GLU A 19 -14.68 0.68 12.91
CA GLU A 19 -15.25 -0.35 13.81
C GLU A 19 -16.43 -1.10 13.17
N ASP A 20 -17.23 -0.44 12.34
CA ASP A 20 -18.31 -1.07 11.58
C ASP A 20 -17.78 -2.09 10.55
N VAL A 21 -16.73 -1.73 9.81
CA VAL A 21 -16.07 -2.64 8.87
C VAL A 21 -15.44 -3.83 9.61
N LEU A 22 -14.70 -3.56 10.70
CA LEU A 22 -14.06 -4.62 11.49
C LEU A 22 -15.07 -5.60 12.08
N ARG A 23 -16.22 -5.10 12.55
CA ARG A 23 -17.33 -5.93 13.03
C ARG A 23 -17.87 -6.86 11.95
N ASN A 24 -18.05 -6.35 10.73
CA ASN A 24 -18.51 -7.17 9.60
C ASN A 24 -17.49 -8.26 9.22
N LEU A 25 -16.20 -8.02 9.47
CA LEU A 25 -15.12 -8.99 9.28
C LEU A 25 -14.93 -9.93 10.48
N GLY A 26 -15.69 -9.75 11.57
CA GLY A 26 -15.61 -10.59 12.77
C GLY A 26 -14.32 -10.38 13.58
N ILE A 27 -13.66 -9.22 13.43
CA ILE A 27 -12.42 -8.90 14.14
C ILE A 27 -12.59 -7.67 15.03
N THR A 28 -11.96 -7.71 16.21
CA THR A 28 -11.97 -6.57 17.13
C THR A 28 -10.94 -5.51 16.70
N PRO A 29 -11.12 -4.23 17.10
CA PRO A 29 -10.13 -3.19 16.85
C PRO A 29 -8.73 -3.52 17.38
N ASN A 30 -8.67 -4.17 18.54
CA ASN A 30 -7.40 -4.57 19.14
C ASN A 30 -6.71 -5.69 18.35
N GLU A 31 -7.46 -6.63 17.78
CA GLU A 31 -6.91 -7.63 16.85
C GLU A 31 -6.39 -7.00 15.57
N ALA A 32 -7.15 -6.06 14.99
CA ALA A 32 -6.73 -5.34 13.79
C ALA A 32 -5.40 -4.61 14.01
N ILE A 33 -5.23 -3.93 15.15
CA ILE A 33 -3.97 -3.28 15.53
C ILE A 33 -2.84 -4.31 15.68
N ARG A 34 -3.09 -5.44 16.36
CA ARG A 34 -2.08 -6.51 16.48
C ARG A 34 -1.65 -7.07 15.13
N ILE A 35 -2.60 -7.28 14.22
CA ILE A 35 -2.35 -7.76 12.85
C ILE A 35 -1.51 -6.73 12.09
N LEU A 36 -1.83 -5.44 12.18
CA LEU A 36 -1.05 -4.36 11.56
C LEU A 36 0.41 -4.40 11.99
N TYR A 37 0.69 -4.42 13.30
CA TYR A 37 2.07 -4.52 13.80
C TYR A 37 2.76 -5.80 13.33
N ARG A 38 2.05 -6.92 13.29
CA ARG A 38 2.61 -8.19 12.79
C ARG A 38 2.97 -8.08 11.31
N GLN A 39 2.13 -7.47 10.48
CA GLN A 39 2.44 -7.26 9.07
C GLN A 39 3.65 -6.36 8.86
N ILE A 40 3.76 -5.27 9.64
CA ILE A 40 4.93 -4.38 9.60
C ILE A 40 6.21 -5.16 9.92
N CYS A 41 6.21 -5.96 10.98
CA CYS A 41 7.37 -6.77 11.33
C CYS A 41 7.71 -7.84 10.29
N LEU A 42 6.70 -8.40 9.60
CA LEU A 42 6.91 -9.44 8.59
C LEU A 42 7.43 -8.89 7.26
N ARG A 43 6.94 -7.71 6.85
CA ARG A 43 7.27 -7.11 5.55
C ARG A 43 8.46 -6.16 5.60
N GLY A 44 8.75 -5.60 6.77
CA GLY A 44 9.72 -4.49 6.91
C GLY A 44 9.20 -3.15 6.37
N ASP A 45 7.91 -3.09 6.03
CA ASP A 45 7.23 -1.90 5.49
C ASP A 45 5.75 -1.91 5.91
N LEU A 46 5.03 -0.81 5.67
CA LEU A 46 3.61 -0.72 5.91
C LEU A 46 2.84 -1.71 5.00
N PRO A 47 1.74 -2.32 5.50
CA PRO A 47 0.98 -3.31 4.74
C PRO A 47 0.09 -2.73 3.65
N PHE A 48 0.31 -1.46 3.30
CA PHE A 48 -0.35 -0.73 2.23
C PHE A 48 0.67 0.21 1.59
N PRO A 49 0.56 0.48 0.29
CA PRO A 49 1.48 1.36 -0.41
C PRO A 49 1.40 2.78 0.17
N VAL A 50 2.53 3.28 0.66
CA VAL A 50 2.68 4.67 1.11
C VAL A 50 3.48 5.43 0.07
N GLU A 51 2.86 5.54 -1.10
CA GLU A 51 3.46 6.22 -2.23
C GLU A 51 2.65 7.48 -2.51
N ILE A 52 3.28 8.64 -2.30
CA ILE A 52 2.87 9.86 -3.00
C ILE A 52 3.76 9.90 -4.23
N PRO A 53 3.29 9.43 -5.40
CA PRO A 53 4.11 9.49 -6.60
C PRO A 53 4.49 10.95 -6.85
N ASN A 54 5.77 11.21 -7.04
CA ASN A 54 6.23 12.53 -7.46
C ASN A 54 5.57 12.91 -8.80
N GLU A 55 5.60 14.19 -9.16
CA GLU A 55 4.92 14.69 -10.36
C GLU A 55 5.31 13.93 -11.63
N ARG A 56 6.61 13.56 -11.75
CA ARG A 56 7.12 12.77 -12.87
C ARG A 56 6.49 11.37 -12.89
N THR A 57 6.57 10.62 -11.79
CA THR A 57 5.99 9.27 -11.68
C THR A 57 4.49 9.29 -11.94
N SER A 58 3.76 10.27 -11.39
CA SER A 58 2.32 10.39 -11.57
C SER A 58 1.95 10.65 -13.04
N LYS A 59 2.66 11.58 -13.71
CA LYS A 59 2.49 11.86 -15.15
C LYS A 59 2.81 10.65 -16.01
N THR A 60 3.92 9.97 -15.76
CA THR A 60 4.33 8.77 -16.51
C THR A 60 3.31 7.64 -16.37
N LEU A 61 2.85 7.34 -15.15
CA LEU A 61 1.81 6.33 -14.93
C LEU A 61 0.49 6.69 -15.61
N ALA A 62 0.11 7.97 -15.62
CA ALA A 62 -1.09 8.43 -16.30
C ALA A 62 -1.00 8.28 -17.84
N LYS A 63 0.16 8.58 -18.43
CA LYS A 63 0.43 8.38 -19.86
C LYS A 63 0.38 6.91 -20.26
N SER A 64 1.10 6.06 -19.52
CA SER A 64 1.12 4.61 -19.76
C SER A 64 -0.29 4.01 -19.71
N ARG A 65 -1.13 4.39 -18.73
CA ARG A 65 -2.54 3.93 -18.67
C ARG A 65 -3.39 4.33 -19.89
N ARG A 66 -2.97 5.33 -20.67
CA ARG A 66 -3.66 5.80 -21.87
C ARG A 66 -3.11 5.23 -23.17
N GLY A 67 -2.08 4.37 -23.14
CA GLY A 67 -1.43 3.93 -24.39
C GLY A 67 -0.27 4.81 -24.84
N GLU A 68 0.09 5.86 -24.09
CA GLU A 68 1.08 6.85 -24.51
C GLU A 68 2.48 6.49 -23.99
N ASP A 69 3.51 6.76 -24.81
CA ASP A 69 4.93 6.53 -24.49
C ASP A 69 5.20 5.07 -24.01
N MET A 70 4.55 4.09 -24.63
CA MET A 70 4.76 2.66 -24.37
C MET A 70 5.40 1.95 -25.57
N GLU A 71 6.33 1.05 -25.28
CA GLU A 71 6.98 0.17 -26.25
C GLU A 71 6.60 -1.28 -25.96
N GLU A 72 6.21 -2.02 -26.99
CA GLU A 72 5.89 -3.45 -26.90
C GLU A 72 7.04 -4.27 -27.48
N PHE A 73 7.35 -5.40 -26.84
CA PHE A 73 8.41 -6.31 -27.26
C PHE A 73 7.87 -7.73 -27.35
N ASP A 74 8.34 -8.46 -28.35
CA ASP A 74 8.00 -9.87 -28.59
C ASP A 74 8.86 -10.85 -27.77
N ALA A 75 10.00 -10.38 -27.25
CA ALA A 75 10.90 -11.14 -26.39
C ALA A 75 11.59 -10.26 -25.34
N LEU A 76 11.93 -10.87 -24.19
CA LEU A 76 12.64 -10.19 -23.10
C LEU A 76 14.01 -9.64 -23.54
N ASP A 77 14.75 -10.37 -24.38
CA ASP A 77 16.05 -9.94 -24.87
C ASP A 77 15.95 -8.62 -25.67
N ARG A 78 14.89 -8.45 -26.48
CA ARG A 78 14.63 -7.21 -27.22
C ARG A 78 14.31 -6.03 -26.30
N MET A 79 13.58 -6.29 -25.22
CA MET A 79 13.29 -5.28 -24.20
C MET A 79 14.57 -4.84 -23.47
N PHE A 80 15.49 -5.75 -23.16
CA PHE A 80 16.76 -5.38 -22.52
C PHE A 80 17.71 -4.64 -23.49
N GLU A 81 17.66 -4.95 -24.78
CA GLU A 81 18.43 -4.25 -25.82
C GLU A 81 17.96 -2.79 -26.02
N SER A 82 16.68 -2.49 -25.81
CA SER A 82 16.13 -1.13 -26.00
C SER A 82 16.42 -0.18 -24.84
N TRP A 83 16.75 -0.71 -23.66
CA TRP A 83 17.15 0.11 -22.52
C TRP A 83 18.53 0.71 -22.79
N GLU A 84 18.61 2.04 -22.83
CA GLU A 84 19.89 2.76 -22.93
C GLU A 84 20.86 2.30 -21.82
N ARG A 85 22.13 2.14 -22.20
CA ARG A 85 23.24 1.78 -21.31
C ARG A 85 23.79 3.00 -20.59
#